data_AF-A0A7X9XCV2-F1
#
_entry.id   AF-A0A7X9XCV2-F1
#
_cell.length_a   1.000
_cell.length_b   1.000
_cell.length_c   1.000
_cell.angle_alpha   90.00
_cell.angle_beta   90.00
_cell.angle_gamma   90.00
#
_symmetry.space_group_name_H-M   'P 1'
#
loop_
_entity.id
_entity.type
_entity.pdbx_description
1 polymer ?
#
loop_
_entity_poly.entity_id
_entity_poly.type
_entity_poly.pdbx_seq_one_letter_code
_entity_poly.pdbx_strand_id
1 'polypeptide(L)'
;MNRLLTLIILLLIASICNAQFDIKGTVISKEYGENLPGVVIVELGTENGTTTDLDGNFQLTVTNPNATLEISSIGFVTKQVKLNGEHTLSIDLKLDCIRDFFDSQSISVYALSGVLNNPIGGQLDFAFPYFSRGTLITSVSYQSDLDDKSFINGKLEYKHFIFNCDLDFDLNWYHRRVNFTDFRSVTNSFETNFNYGNFRITAGYSNLNFDNPMMEEVQNFSAPVVGLGTWVNTTPMQILITGKVALYGNRTEMVSQARFYTKYVELFVNYYQLDTFSELTIGIGKKFGYWLKSQRQFKKQHKK
;
A
#
# COMPACT_ATOMS: atom_id res chain seq x y z
N MET A 1 -71.52 28.14 20.12
CA MET A 1 -70.89 26.92 19.58
C MET A 1 -69.73 27.20 18.59
N ASN A 2 -69.85 28.18 17.69
CA ASN A 2 -68.84 28.45 16.65
C ASN A 2 -67.48 28.99 17.15
N ARG A 3 -67.41 29.66 18.31
CA ARG A 3 -66.15 30.20 18.87
C ARG A 3 -65.28 29.17 19.58
N LEU A 4 -65.89 28.14 20.17
CA LEU A 4 -65.17 27.06 20.85
C LEU A 4 -64.54 26.11 19.82
N LEU A 5 -65.27 25.81 18.75
CA LEU A 5 -64.79 24.98 17.65
C LEU A 5 -63.59 25.62 16.92
N THR A 6 -63.61 26.95 16.71
CA THR A 6 -62.48 27.68 16.09
C THR A 6 -61.22 27.65 16.96
N LEU A 7 -61.36 27.74 18.29
CA LEU A 7 -60.24 27.66 19.24
C LEU A 7 -59.59 26.26 19.27
N ILE A 8 -60.40 25.21 19.21
CA ILE A 8 -59.92 23.82 19.17
C ILE A 8 -59.17 23.53 17.86
N ILE A 9 -59.69 24.03 16.73
CA ILE A 9 -59.04 23.91 15.42
C ILE A 9 -57.70 24.67 15.41
N LEU A 10 -57.63 25.86 16.03
CA LEU A 10 -56.38 26.63 16.13
C LEU A 10 -55.31 25.90 16.98
N LEU A 11 -55.73 25.24 18.07
CA LEU A 11 -54.83 24.45 18.93
C LEU A 11 -54.31 23.18 18.25
N LEU A 12 -55.16 22.52 17.44
CA LEU A 12 -54.78 21.34 16.66
C LEU A 12 -53.78 21.70 15.55
N ILE A 13 -53.94 22.86 14.91
CA ILE A 13 -52.98 23.37 13.90
C ILE A 13 -51.63 23.73 14.54
N ALA A 14 -51.64 24.31 15.75
CA ALA A 14 -50.42 24.63 16.49
C ALA A 14 -49.61 23.38 16.90
N SER A 15 -50.27 22.21 17.03
CA SER A 15 -49.64 20.94 17.41
C SER A 15 -48.87 20.26 16.26
N ILE A 16 -48.96 20.78 15.03
CA ILE A 16 -48.28 20.24 13.83
C ILE A 16 -47.01 21.04 13.49
N CYS A 17 -46.57 21.95 14.36
CA CYS A 17 -45.29 22.63 14.20
C CYS A 17 -44.17 21.64 14.53
N ASN A 18 -43.72 20.87 13.53
CA ASN A 18 -42.46 20.14 13.62
C ASN A 18 -41.34 21.18 13.72
N ALA A 19 -40.65 21.22 14.85
CA ALA A 19 -39.50 22.10 15.03
C ALA A 19 -38.42 21.69 14.01
N GLN A 20 -38.26 22.50 12.97
CA GLN A 20 -37.16 22.38 12.03
C GLN A 20 -35.85 22.63 12.76
N PHE A 21 -34.91 21.71 12.63
CA PHE A 21 -33.65 21.75 13.35
C PHE A 21 -32.53 22.06 12.36
N ASP A 22 -32.14 23.33 12.29
CA ASP A 22 -31.09 23.78 11.39
C ASP A 22 -29.71 23.40 11.93
N ILE A 23 -28.96 22.67 11.11
CA ILE A 23 -27.57 22.30 11.31
C ILE A 23 -26.70 23.14 10.40
N LYS A 24 -25.64 23.71 10.96
CA LYS A 24 -24.56 24.33 10.21
C LYS A 24 -23.26 23.63 10.51
N GLY A 25 -22.33 23.61 9.58
CA GLY A 25 -21.02 23.09 9.89
C GLY A 25 -20.00 23.33 8.81
N THR A 26 -18.78 22.93 9.11
CA THR A 26 -17.63 23.03 8.21
C THR A 26 -16.95 21.67 8.13
N VAL A 27 -16.58 21.26 6.91
CA VAL A 27 -15.85 20.03 6.65
C VAL A 27 -14.43 20.35 6.21
N ILE A 28 -13.45 19.73 6.87
CA ILE A 28 -12.03 19.91 6.59
C ILE A 28 -11.33 18.57 6.35
N SER A 29 -10.22 18.60 5.63
CA SER A 29 -9.26 17.49 5.54
C SER A 29 -8.57 17.33 6.88
N LYS A 30 -8.56 16.11 7.43
CA LYS A 30 -7.82 15.81 8.67
C LYS A 30 -6.32 15.96 8.45
N GLU A 31 -5.84 15.56 7.27
CA GLU A 31 -4.42 15.52 6.91
C GLU A 31 -3.84 16.92 6.63
N TYR A 32 -4.58 17.76 5.91
CA TYR A 32 -4.08 19.05 5.43
C TYR A 32 -4.69 20.26 6.14
N GLY A 33 -5.74 20.06 6.92
CA GLY A 33 -6.47 21.15 7.60
C GLY A 33 -7.20 22.10 6.63
N GLU A 34 -7.26 21.75 5.34
CA GLU A 34 -7.91 22.57 4.32
C GLU A 34 -9.42 22.31 4.29
N ASN A 35 -10.19 23.34 3.92
CA ASN A 35 -11.63 23.22 3.75
C ASN A 35 -11.95 22.33 2.54
N LEU A 36 -12.96 21.47 2.68
CA LEU A 36 -13.33 20.50 1.63
C LEU A 36 -14.63 20.94 0.92
N PRO A 37 -14.54 21.47 -0.30
CA PRO A 37 -15.72 21.78 -1.11
C PRO A 37 -16.32 20.52 -1.76
N GLY A 38 -17.63 20.53 -1.99
CA GLY A 38 -18.34 19.44 -2.70
C GLY A 38 -18.50 18.14 -1.92
N VAL A 39 -18.29 18.15 -0.60
CA VAL A 39 -18.58 17.02 0.29
C VAL A 39 -20.09 16.84 0.37
N VAL A 40 -20.56 15.61 0.24
CA VAL A 40 -21.99 15.25 0.33
C VAL A 40 -22.33 14.90 1.78
N ILE A 41 -23.39 15.52 2.31
CA ILE A 41 -23.92 15.27 3.66
C ILE A 41 -25.37 14.80 3.51
N VAL A 42 -25.69 13.61 4.02
CA VAL A 42 -27.03 13.02 3.94
C VAL A 42 -27.50 12.63 5.33
N GLU A 43 -28.76 12.94 5.66
CA GLU A 43 -29.43 12.40 6.84
C GLU A 43 -29.74 10.91 6.61
N LEU A 44 -29.06 10.04 7.35
CA LEU A 44 -29.07 8.60 7.12
C LEU A 44 -30.49 8.02 7.15
N GLY A 45 -30.85 7.26 6.11
CA GLY A 45 -32.18 6.67 5.97
C GLY A 45 -33.23 7.59 5.32
N THR A 46 -32.81 8.76 4.86
CA THR A 46 -33.67 9.72 4.15
C THR A 46 -33.02 10.16 2.83
N GLU A 47 -33.77 10.88 1.99
CA GLU A 47 -33.23 11.59 0.81
C GLU A 47 -32.80 13.03 1.14
N ASN A 48 -32.91 13.44 2.41
CA ASN A 48 -32.55 14.78 2.86
C ASN A 48 -31.03 14.92 2.93
N GLY A 49 -30.49 15.90 2.20
CA GLY A 49 -29.05 16.09 2.13
C GLY A 49 -28.66 17.43 1.53
N THR A 50 -27.38 17.74 1.64
CA THR A 50 -26.76 18.97 1.16
C THR A 50 -25.32 18.70 0.74
N THR A 51 -24.66 19.71 0.17
CA THR A 51 -23.24 19.64 -0.18
C THR A 51 -22.50 20.84 0.37
N THR A 52 -21.22 20.68 0.72
CA THR A 52 -20.38 21.81 1.14
C THR A 52 -20.14 22.80 0.00
N ASP A 53 -20.06 24.08 0.35
CA ASP A 53 -19.68 25.18 -0.53
C ASP A 53 -18.15 25.27 -0.75
N LEU A 54 -17.69 26.32 -1.43
CA LEU A 54 -16.26 26.54 -1.73
C LEU A 54 -15.38 26.71 -0.48
N ASP A 55 -15.97 27.14 0.62
CA ASP A 55 -15.30 27.34 1.90
C ASP A 55 -15.47 26.12 2.83
N GLY A 56 -16.01 25.01 2.31
CA GLY A 56 -16.25 23.78 3.07
C GLY A 56 -17.43 23.85 4.03
N ASN A 57 -18.25 24.89 3.98
CA ASN A 57 -19.39 25.07 4.86
C ASN A 57 -20.65 24.40 4.30
N PHE A 58 -21.54 23.95 5.18
CA PHE A 58 -22.83 23.42 4.81
C PHE A 58 -23.94 23.89 5.76
N GLN A 59 -25.17 23.84 5.27
CA GLN A 59 -26.37 23.97 6.07
C GLN A 59 -27.37 22.89 5.67
N LEU A 60 -27.98 22.23 6.67
CA LEU A 60 -28.97 21.18 6.49
C LEU A 60 -30.05 21.33 7.56
N THR A 61 -31.31 21.31 7.17
CA THR A 61 -32.44 21.29 8.10
C THR A 61 -32.88 19.85 8.30
N VAL A 62 -32.89 19.36 9.54
CA VAL A 62 -33.35 18.01 9.88
C VAL A 62 -34.62 18.06 10.73
N THR A 63 -35.36 16.95 10.75
CA THR A 63 -36.58 16.82 11.58
C THR A 63 -36.30 16.15 12.92
N ASN A 64 -35.22 15.36 13.01
CA ASN A 64 -34.80 14.69 14.23
C ASN A 64 -33.50 15.30 14.76
N PRO A 65 -33.49 15.93 15.95
CA PRO A 65 -32.28 16.52 16.52
C PRO A 65 -31.19 15.49 16.87
N ASN A 66 -31.55 14.19 16.91
CA ASN A 66 -30.62 13.08 17.14
C ASN A 66 -30.35 12.28 15.87
N ALA A 67 -30.60 12.84 14.68
CA ALA A 67 -30.30 12.16 13.43
C ALA A 67 -28.80 11.84 13.29
N THR A 68 -28.49 10.84 12.46
CA THR A 68 -27.12 10.54 12.07
C THR A 68 -26.91 11.06 10.65
N LEU A 69 -25.88 11.87 10.47
CA LEU A 69 -25.45 12.34 9.16
C LEU A 69 -24.39 11.38 8.62
N GLU A 70 -24.51 11.00 7.36
CA GLU A 70 -23.47 10.36 6.57
C GLU A 70 -22.77 11.42 5.73
N ILE A 71 -21.46 11.53 5.90
CA ILE A 71 -20.60 12.49 5.23
C ILE A 71 -19.67 11.72 4.31
N SER A 72 -19.74 12.02 3.02
CA SER A 72 -18.98 11.33 1.98
C SER A 72 -18.36 12.31 0.99
N SER A 73 -17.14 12.01 0.56
CA SER A 73 -16.44 12.76 -0.48
C SER A 73 -15.53 11.81 -1.25
N ILE A 74 -15.29 12.12 -2.52
CA ILE A 74 -14.42 11.31 -3.37
C ILE A 74 -13.00 11.36 -2.81
N GLY A 75 -12.41 10.18 -2.56
CA GLY A 75 -11.08 10.08 -1.99
C GLY A 75 -11.02 10.28 -0.47
N PHE A 76 -12.15 10.26 0.23
CA PHE A 76 -12.24 10.34 1.70
C PHE A 76 -13.06 9.19 2.28
N VAL A 77 -12.71 8.78 3.50
CA VAL A 77 -13.41 7.71 4.21
C VAL A 77 -14.77 8.24 4.64
N THR A 78 -15.85 7.58 4.25
CA THR A 78 -17.21 7.93 4.68
C THR A 78 -17.30 7.92 6.20
N LYS A 79 -17.80 9.02 6.78
CA LYS A 79 -17.92 9.21 8.22
C LYS A 79 -19.38 9.36 8.60
N GLN A 80 -19.80 8.69 9.66
CA GLN A 80 -21.13 8.88 10.26
C GLN A 80 -21.00 9.73 11.52
N VAL A 81 -21.80 10.79 11.63
CA VAL A 81 -21.80 11.74 12.75
C VAL A 81 -23.20 11.82 13.33
N LYS A 82 -23.36 11.52 14.63
CA LYS A 82 -24.63 11.70 15.33
C LYS A 82 -24.76 13.14 15.80
N LEU A 83 -25.90 13.75 15.56
CA LEU A 83 -26.16 15.15 15.93
C LEU A 83 -26.25 15.36 17.43
N ASN A 84 -26.85 14.44 18.19
CA ASN A 84 -27.02 14.56 19.65
C ASN A 84 -27.63 15.91 20.12
N GLY A 85 -28.44 16.56 19.28
CA GLY A 85 -29.00 17.89 19.54
C GLY A 85 -28.04 19.06 19.31
N GLU A 86 -26.90 18.84 18.67
CA GLU A 86 -25.97 19.91 18.28
C GLU A 86 -26.42 20.60 16.99
N HIS A 87 -26.40 21.93 16.99
CA HIS A 87 -26.72 22.77 15.82
C HIS A 87 -25.49 23.11 14.97
N THR A 88 -24.29 22.88 15.48
CA THR A 88 -23.05 23.27 14.83
C THR A 88 -22.06 22.12 14.85
N LEU A 89 -21.57 21.72 13.68
CA LEU A 89 -20.63 20.63 13.54
C LEU A 89 -19.31 21.12 12.94
N SER A 90 -18.20 20.61 13.46
CA SER A 90 -16.89 20.66 12.81
C SER A 90 -16.50 19.23 12.47
N ILE A 91 -16.33 18.94 11.18
CA ILE A 91 -16.14 17.57 10.69
C ILE A 91 -14.78 17.47 10.01
N ASP A 92 -13.89 16.67 10.59
CA ASP A 92 -12.66 16.22 9.92
C ASP A 92 -12.94 14.93 9.14
N LEU A 93 -12.72 14.97 7.82
CA LEU A 93 -12.70 13.77 6.98
C LEU A 93 -11.27 13.29 6.80
N LYS A 94 -11.09 11.98 6.94
CA LYS A 94 -9.82 11.31 6.71
C LYS A 94 -9.73 10.91 5.24
N LEU A 95 -8.59 11.14 4.60
CA LEU A 95 -8.36 10.72 3.23
C LEU A 95 -8.50 9.18 3.10
N ASP A 96 -9.19 8.73 2.06
CA ASP A 96 -9.34 7.31 1.74
C ASP A 96 -8.21 6.87 0.82
N CYS A 97 -7.13 6.44 1.47
CA CYS A 97 -5.93 5.97 0.79
C CYS A 97 -6.10 4.51 0.34
N ILE A 98 -7.15 4.18 -0.44
CA ILE A 98 -7.22 2.93 -1.20
C ILE A 98 -6.12 3.00 -2.26
N ARG A 99 -4.90 2.63 -1.88
CA ARG A 99 -3.74 2.74 -2.76
C ARG A 99 -3.78 1.79 -3.94
N ASP A 100 -4.42 0.60 -3.85
CA ASP A 100 -4.16 -0.43 -4.86
C ASP A 100 -5.29 -1.45 -5.12
N PHE A 101 -6.57 -1.04 -5.17
CA PHE A 101 -7.63 -2.01 -5.51
C PHE A 101 -7.60 -2.45 -6.99
N PHE A 102 -7.02 -1.65 -7.90
CA PHE A 102 -7.07 -1.91 -9.35
C PHE A 102 -5.70 -2.04 -10.06
N ASP A 103 -4.57 -1.75 -9.40
CA ASP A 103 -3.27 -1.60 -10.07
C ASP A 103 -2.22 -2.68 -9.73
N SER A 104 -2.60 -3.68 -8.94
CA SER A 104 -1.66 -4.70 -8.45
C SER A 104 -1.36 -5.81 -9.43
N GLN A 105 -2.31 -6.20 -10.29
CA GLN A 105 -2.14 -7.36 -11.19
C GLN A 105 -1.16 -7.09 -12.32
N SER A 106 -0.02 -7.77 -12.26
CA SER A 106 0.99 -7.64 -13.29
C SER A 106 1.88 -8.85 -13.40
N ILE A 107 2.47 -9.00 -14.59
CA ILE A 107 3.59 -9.89 -14.84
C ILE A 107 4.75 -8.98 -15.24
N SER A 108 5.90 -9.10 -14.58
CA SER A 108 7.10 -8.39 -14.99
C SER A 108 8.16 -9.38 -15.44
N VAL A 109 8.87 -9.03 -16.51
CA VAL A 109 9.96 -9.83 -17.07
C VAL A 109 11.21 -8.96 -17.13
N TYR A 110 12.33 -9.49 -16.65
CA TYR A 110 13.61 -8.81 -16.64
C TYR A 110 14.71 -9.68 -17.23
N ALA A 111 15.62 -9.05 -17.96
CA ALA A 111 16.92 -9.60 -18.32
C ALA A 111 17.96 -9.14 -17.30
N LEU A 112 18.85 -10.03 -16.90
CA LEU A 112 19.85 -9.82 -15.84
C LEU A 112 21.25 -10.07 -16.37
N SER A 113 22.18 -9.23 -15.95
CA SER A 113 23.62 -9.41 -16.17
C SER A 113 24.35 -9.17 -14.86
N GLY A 114 25.08 -10.17 -14.38
CA GLY A 114 26.09 -10.01 -13.34
C GLY A 114 27.34 -9.37 -13.92
N VAL A 115 28.02 -8.55 -13.12
CA VAL A 115 29.16 -7.73 -13.52
C VAL A 115 30.47 -8.29 -12.95
N LEU A 116 30.42 -8.88 -11.75
CA LEU A 116 31.64 -9.35 -11.08
C LEU A 116 32.00 -10.77 -11.50
N ASN A 117 31.01 -11.66 -11.55
CA ASN A 117 31.23 -13.06 -11.92
C ASN A 117 30.62 -13.42 -13.29
N ASN A 118 30.10 -12.43 -14.04
CA ASN A 118 29.49 -12.58 -15.37
C ASN A 118 28.30 -13.58 -15.53
N PRO A 119 27.46 -13.88 -14.51
CA PRO A 119 26.31 -14.74 -14.73
C PRO A 119 25.19 -13.97 -15.46
N ILE A 120 24.61 -14.56 -16.49
CA ILE A 120 23.48 -13.98 -17.24
C ILE A 120 22.19 -14.72 -16.92
N GLY A 121 21.05 -14.03 -17.03
CA GLY A 121 19.78 -14.71 -16.81
C GLY A 121 18.57 -13.80 -16.83
N GLY A 122 17.56 -14.17 -16.06
CA GLY A 122 16.27 -13.50 -16.07
C GLY A 122 15.56 -13.53 -14.74
N GLN A 123 14.56 -12.65 -14.61
CA GLN A 123 13.63 -12.64 -13.49
C GLN A 123 12.19 -12.53 -14.00
N LEU A 124 11.31 -13.24 -13.32
CA LEU A 124 9.87 -13.18 -13.50
C LEU A 124 9.21 -12.77 -12.19
N ASP A 125 8.40 -11.71 -12.24
CA ASP A 125 7.53 -11.31 -11.14
C ASP A 125 6.08 -11.54 -11.54
N PHE A 126 5.29 -12.10 -10.63
CA PHE A 126 3.85 -12.25 -10.77
C PHE A 126 3.17 -11.62 -9.57
N ALA A 127 2.37 -10.59 -9.83
CA ALA A 127 1.53 -9.96 -8.83
C ALA A 127 0.09 -10.42 -9.04
N PHE A 128 -0.48 -11.03 -7.99
CA PHE A 128 -1.83 -11.55 -7.97
C PHE A 128 -2.85 -10.42 -7.71
N PRO A 129 -4.12 -10.60 -8.08
CA PRO A 129 -5.19 -9.70 -7.67
C PRO A 129 -5.22 -9.53 -6.15
N TYR A 130 -5.77 -8.40 -5.72
CA TYR A 130 -6.00 -8.06 -4.32
C TYR A 130 -6.63 -9.26 -3.57
N PHE A 131 -5.90 -9.78 -2.59
CA PHE A 131 -6.26 -10.94 -1.79
C PHE A 131 -6.18 -10.54 -0.31
N SER A 132 -7.32 -10.66 0.39
CA SER A 132 -7.42 -10.42 1.83
C SER A 132 -6.77 -9.10 2.29
N ARG A 133 -7.26 -7.94 1.80
CA ARG A 133 -6.72 -6.61 2.16
C ARG A 133 -5.32 -6.25 1.63
N GLY A 134 -4.65 -7.10 0.87
CA GLY A 134 -3.31 -6.79 0.33
C GLY A 134 -3.06 -7.37 -1.06
N THR A 135 -1.81 -7.34 -1.51
CA THR A 135 -1.38 -7.91 -2.80
C THR A 135 -0.29 -8.94 -2.57
N LEU A 136 -0.46 -10.13 -3.15
CA LEU A 136 0.59 -11.14 -3.16
C LEU A 136 1.45 -10.99 -4.42
N ILE A 137 2.78 -10.93 -4.25
CA ILE A 137 3.76 -10.88 -5.34
C ILE A 137 4.74 -12.02 -5.17
N THR A 138 4.97 -12.78 -6.23
CA THR A 138 5.99 -13.83 -6.28
C THR A 138 7.04 -13.45 -7.31
N SER A 139 8.31 -13.51 -6.93
CA SER A 139 9.44 -13.30 -7.84
C SER A 139 10.34 -14.52 -7.87
N VAL A 140 10.82 -14.87 -9.06
CA VAL A 140 11.88 -15.87 -9.24
C VAL A 140 12.92 -15.28 -10.18
N SER A 141 14.18 -15.27 -9.77
CA SER A 141 15.33 -14.90 -10.59
C SER A 141 16.31 -16.06 -10.68
N TYR A 142 16.87 -16.24 -11.87
CA TYR A 142 17.92 -17.23 -12.14
C TYR A 142 18.98 -16.59 -13.03
N GLN A 143 20.25 -16.68 -12.63
CA GLN A 143 21.41 -16.33 -13.45
C GLN A 143 22.41 -17.49 -13.43
N SER A 144 23.08 -17.72 -14.55
CA SER A 144 24.12 -18.73 -14.68
C SER A 144 25.25 -18.27 -15.62
N ASP A 145 26.45 -18.79 -15.42
CA ASP A 145 27.53 -18.73 -16.41
C ASP A 145 27.68 -20.07 -17.17
N LEU A 146 28.72 -20.19 -17.99
CA LEU A 146 29.03 -21.41 -18.76
C LEU A 146 29.70 -22.52 -17.93
N ASP A 147 30.08 -22.23 -16.69
CA ASP A 147 30.77 -23.16 -15.78
C ASP A 147 29.79 -23.72 -14.72
N ASP A 148 28.49 -23.72 -15.02
CA ASP A 148 27.40 -24.12 -14.11
C ASP A 148 27.34 -23.33 -12.79
N LYS A 149 28.00 -22.17 -12.69
CA LYS A 149 27.87 -21.28 -11.52
C LYS A 149 26.52 -20.58 -11.60
N SER A 150 25.77 -20.58 -10.50
CA SER A 150 24.38 -20.10 -10.50
C SER A 150 24.03 -19.23 -9.31
N PHE A 151 23.15 -18.27 -9.58
CA PHE A 151 22.56 -17.37 -8.61
C PHE A 151 21.04 -17.44 -8.74
N ILE A 152 20.36 -17.91 -7.69
CA ILE A 152 18.90 -18.07 -7.65
C ILE A 152 18.34 -17.22 -6.52
N ASN A 153 17.30 -16.43 -6.81
CA ASN A 153 16.47 -15.83 -5.78
C ASN A 153 15.00 -16.17 -6.00
N GLY A 154 14.32 -16.56 -4.93
CA GLY A 154 12.88 -16.57 -4.81
C GLY A 154 12.44 -15.50 -3.80
N LYS A 155 11.34 -14.81 -4.11
CA LYS A 155 10.68 -13.88 -3.19
C LYS A 155 9.19 -14.17 -3.17
N LEU A 156 8.61 -14.19 -1.98
CA LEU A 156 7.18 -14.04 -1.76
C LEU A 156 6.97 -12.77 -0.96
N GLU A 157 6.18 -11.85 -1.48
CA GLU A 157 5.89 -10.57 -0.84
C GLU A 157 4.39 -10.42 -0.70
N TYR A 158 3.96 -10.11 0.51
CA TYR A 158 2.58 -9.72 0.78
C TYR A 158 2.57 -8.24 1.15
N LYS A 159 2.22 -7.42 0.16
CA LYS A 159 2.17 -5.97 0.26
C LYS A 159 0.88 -5.49 0.90
N HIS A 160 0.98 -4.37 1.62
CA HIS A 160 -0.15 -3.71 2.26
C HIS A 160 -0.91 -4.64 3.23
N PHE A 161 -0.19 -5.46 3.99
CA PHE A 161 -0.81 -6.34 4.99
C PHE A 161 -1.58 -5.54 6.05
N ILE A 162 -1.01 -4.42 6.47
CA ILE A 162 -1.64 -3.38 7.27
C ILE A 162 -1.31 -2.05 6.58
N PHE A 163 -2.31 -1.31 6.12
CA PHE A 163 -2.10 -0.02 5.49
C PHE A 163 -3.04 1.05 6.05
N ASN A 164 -2.49 2.24 6.28
CA ASN A 164 -3.22 3.49 6.32
C ASN A 164 -2.48 4.51 5.43
N CYS A 165 -2.90 5.77 5.41
CA CYS A 165 -2.32 6.78 4.53
C CYS A 165 -0.81 6.97 4.70
N ASP A 166 -0.27 6.77 5.90
CA ASP A 166 1.12 7.10 6.22
C ASP A 166 1.99 5.89 6.49
N LEU A 167 1.38 4.74 6.76
CA LEU A 167 2.05 3.57 7.30
C LEU A 167 1.59 2.31 6.56
N ASP A 168 2.56 1.63 5.98
CA ASP A 168 2.37 0.45 5.15
C ASP A 168 3.35 -0.67 5.55
N PHE A 169 2.78 -1.84 5.83
CA PHE A 169 3.49 -3.04 6.28
C PHE A 169 3.52 -4.08 5.16
N ASP A 170 4.73 -4.41 4.71
CA ASP A 170 4.96 -5.52 3.77
C ASP A 170 5.61 -6.70 4.48
N LEU A 171 5.08 -7.90 4.28
CA LEU A 171 5.74 -9.14 4.70
C LEU A 171 6.48 -9.77 3.53
N ASN A 172 7.72 -10.19 3.75
CA ASN A 172 8.59 -10.72 2.71
C ASN A 172 9.23 -12.02 3.18
N TRP A 173 9.19 -13.03 2.32
CA TRP A 173 9.98 -14.23 2.44
C TRP A 173 10.96 -14.28 1.28
N TYR A 174 12.24 -14.49 1.57
CA TYR A 174 13.27 -14.68 0.56
C TYR A 174 13.88 -16.06 0.68
N HIS A 175 14.13 -16.67 -0.46
CA HIS A 175 15.00 -17.83 -0.62
C HIS A 175 16.11 -17.43 -1.58
N ARG A 176 17.38 -17.64 -1.22
CA ARG A 176 18.49 -17.41 -2.12
C ARG A 176 19.46 -18.57 -2.06
N ARG A 177 19.95 -18.94 -3.24
CA ARG A 177 20.99 -19.94 -3.41
C ARG A 177 22.07 -19.37 -4.31
N VAL A 178 23.30 -19.41 -3.82
CA VAL A 178 24.49 -19.05 -4.57
C VAL A 178 25.35 -20.30 -4.67
N ASN A 179 25.71 -20.68 -5.89
CA ASN A 179 26.57 -21.84 -6.15
C ASN A 179 27.66 -21.43 -7.14
N PHE A 180 28.82 -21.09 -6.61
CA PHE A 180 30.04 -20.76 -7.36
C PHE A 180 31.16 -21.70 -6.89
N THR A 181 32.22 -21.83 -7.69
CA THR A 181 33.29 -22.83 -7.50
C THR A 181 33.80 -22.90 -6.05
N ASP A 182 34.07 -21.75 -5.44
CA ASP A 182 34.64 -21.65 -4.09
C ASP A 182 33.63 -21.14 -3.05
N PHE A 183 32.36 -21.05 -3.40
CA PHE A 183 31.36 -20.41 -2.56
C PHE A 183 29.97 -20.99 -2.76
N ARG A 184 29.42 -21.61 -1.71
CA ARG A 184 28.05 -22.12 -1.70
C ARG A 184 27.30 -21.62 -0.50
N SER A 185 26.13 -21.04 -0.74
CA SER A 185 25.25 -20.58 0.32
C SER A 185 23.78 -20.79 -0.01
N VAL A 186 23.00 -21.08 1.01
CA VAL A 186 21.54 -21.06 0.97
C VAL A 186 21.05 -20.19 2.10
N THR A 187 20.32 -19.12 1.78
CA THR A 187 19.74 -18.22 2.78
C THR A 187 18.23 -18.21 2.67
N ASN A 188 17.55 -18.31 3.81
CA ASN A 188 16.10 -18.13 3.92
C ASN A 188 15.83 -17.02 4.93
N SER A 189 15.18 -15.94 4.49
CA SER A 189 14.83 -14.84 5.39
C SER A 189 13.34 -14.55 5.40
N PHE A 190 12.86 -14.14 6.57
CA PHE A 190 11.55 -13.56 6.76
C PHE A 190 11.73 -12.13 7.27
N GLU A 191 11.16 -11.17 6.55
CA GLU A 191 11.42 -9.74 6.72
C GLU A 191 10.11 -8.96 6.67
N THR A 192 10.00 -7.95 7.52
CA THR A 192 8.91 -6.97 7.50
C THR A 192 9.47 -5.63 7.06
N ASN A 193 8.84 -5.00 6.07
CA ASN A 193 9.10 -3.61 5.72
C ASN A 193 8.05 -2.73 6.38
N PHE A 194 8.52 -1.71 7.08
CA PHE A 194 7.74 -0.62 7.65
C PHE A 194 7.98 0.59 6.75
N ASN A 195 7.01 0.93 5.91
CA ASN A 195 7.06 2.09 5.04
C ASN A 195 6.35 3.26 5.74
N TYR A 196 7.06 4.38 5.94
CA TYR A 196 6.50 5.62 6.48
C TYR A 196 6.94 6.82 5.64
N GLY A 197 5.98 7.46 4.96
CA GLY A 197 6.27 8.48 3.95
C GLY A 197 7.21 7.94 2.86
N ASN A 198 8.35 8.58 2.68
CA ASN A 198 9.37 8.15 1.72
C ASN A 198 10.38 7.15 2.30
N PHE A 199 10.34 6.85 3.60
CA PHE A 199 11.31 5.97 4.25
C PHE A 199 10.78 4.55 4.40
N ARG A 200 11.70 3.60 4.33
CA ARG A 200 11.47 2.19 4.61
C ARG A 200 12.44 1.74 5.69
N ILE A 201 11.93 1.07 6.70
CA ILE A 201 12.72 0.34 7.69
C ILE A 201 12.42 -1.14 7.47
N THR A 202 13.46 -1.97 7.41
CA THR A 202 13.33 -3.42 7.30
C THR A 202 13.83 -4.05 8.58
N ALA A 203 13.05 -4.98 9.13
CA ALA A 203 13.46 -5.81 10.25
C ALA A 203 13.05 -7.26 9.97
N GLY A 204 13.89 -8.22 10.34
CA GLY A 204 13.61 -9.62 10.04
C GLY A 204 14.57 -10.58 10.68
N TYR A 205 14.52 -11.81 10.20
CA TYR A 205 15.36 -12.90 10.62
C TYR A 205 15.77 -13.72 9.41
N SER A 206 17.02 -14.18 9.39
CA SER A 206 17.57 -14.97 8.31
C SER A 206 18.31 -16.19 8.83
N ASN A 207 18.17 -17.30 8.12
CA ASN A 207 18.96 -18.51 8.31
C ASN A 207 19.88 -18.68 7.11
N LEU A 208 21.17 -18.92 7.36
CA LEU A 208 22.20 -19.15 6.38
C LEU A 208 22.77 -20.56 6.57
N ASN A 209 22.72 -21.36 5.52
CA ASN A 209 23.48 -22.60 5.40
C ASN A 209 24.66 -22.29 4.48
N PHE A 210 25.86 -22.32 5.03
CA PHE A 210 27.09 -21.98 4.33
C PHE A 210 27.93 -23.24 4.15
N ASP A 211 28.23 -23.57 2.90
CA ASP A 211 29.08 -24.69 2.52
C ASP A 211 30.38 -24.10 1.93
N ASN A 212 31.45 -24.18 2.72
CA ASN A 212 32.77 -23.84 2.24
C ASN A 212 33.46 -25.13 1.77
N PRO A 213 33.66 -25.31 0.45
CA PRO A 213 34.28 -26.52 -0.09
C PRO A 213 35.72 -26.74 0.41
N MET A 214 36.36 -25.73 1.02
CA MET A 214 37.68 -25.84 1.64
C MET A 214 37.65 -26.36 3.09
N MET A 215 36.48 -26.44 3.75
CA MET A 215 36.35 -26.76 5.18
C MET A 215 35.57 -28.06 5.47
N GLU A 216 35.14 -28.79 4.44
CA GLU A 216 34.43 -30.10 4.50
C GLU A 216 33.16 -30.17 5.39
N GLU A 217 32.68 -29.07 5.98
CA GLU A 217 31.51 -29.06 6.86
C GLU A 217 30.54 -27.90 6.53
N VAL A 218 29.24 -28.22 6.48
CA VAL A 218 28.17 -27.23 6.31
C VAL A 218 27.90 -26.54 7.63
N GLN A 219 28.06 -25.22 7.66
CA GLN A 219 27.81 -24.40 8.84
C GLN A 219 26.45 -23.72 8.73
N ASN A 220 25.65 -23.82 9.80
CA ASN A 220 24.33 -23.18 9.88
C ASN A 220 24.41 -21.99 10.83
N PHE A 221 23.92 -20.84 10.35
CA PHE A 221 23.86 -19.61 11.12
C PHE A 221 22.47 -19.02 11.07
N SER A 222 22.15 -18.25 12.10
CA SER A 222 20.93 -17.46 12.11
C SER A 222 21.23 -16.05 12.61
N ALA A 223 20.54 -15.07 12.03
CA ALA A 223 20.83 -13.68 12.30
C ALA A 223 19.58 -12.80 12.23
N PRO A 224 19.53 -11.71 13.02
CA PRO A 224 18.62 -10.62 12.75
C PRO A 224 18.99 -9.97 11.41
N VAL A 225 17.97 -9.50 10.69
CA VAL A 225 18.08 -8.68 9.49
C VAL A 225 17.62 -7.28 9.84
N VAL A 226 18.42 -6.28 9.49
CA VAL A 226 18.02 -4.86 9.59
C VAL A 226 18.33 -4.15 8.29
N GLY A 227 17.47 -3.22 7.91
CA GLY A 227 17.65 -2.48 6.66
C GLY A 227 16.95 -1.15 6.66
N LEU A 228 17.34 -0.32 5.70
CA LEU A 228 16.79 0.99 5.43
C LEU A 228 16.55 1.14 3.94
N GLY A 229 15.60 1.99 3.59
CA GLY A 229 15.35 2.36 2.22
C GLY A 229 14.67 3.71 2.12
N THR A 230 14.68 4.25 0.91
CA THR A 230 14.03 5.51 0.60
C THR A 230 13.51 5.53 -0.82
N TRP A 231 12.38 6.22 -0.99
CA TRP A 231 11.81 6.59 -2.27
C TRP A 231 12.23 8.02 -2.63
N VAL A 232 12.80 8.19 -3.81
CA VAL A 232 13.10 9.50 -4.37
C VAL A 232 12.22 9.71 -5.59
N ASN A 233 11.23 10.58 -5.44
CA ASN A 233 10.32 10.94 -6.52
C ASN A 233 10.90 12.10 -7.31
N THR A 234 11.39 11.82 -8.51
CA THR A 234 11.77 12.85 -9.49
C THR A 234 10.93 12.67 -10.75
N THR A 235 10.57 13.74 -11.45
CA THR A 235 9.90 13.59 -12.75
C THR A 235 10.99 13.54 -13.83
N PRO A 236 11.02 12.54 -14.73
CA PRO A 236 10.02 11.50 -15.01
C PRO A 236 10.31 10.11 -14.39
N MET A 237 11.12 10.03 -13.33
CA MET A 237 11.68 8.78 -12.79
C MET A 237 11.49 8.64 -11.27
N GLN A 238 10.85 7.56 -10.83
CA GLN A 238 10.83 7.19 -9.42
C GLN A 238 11.99 6.26 -9.10
N ILE A 239 12.67 6.50 -7.99
CA ILE A 239 13.82 5.71 -7.57
C ILE A 239 13.53 5.11 -6.21
N LEU A 240 13.75 3.80 -6.06
CA LEU A 240 13.76 3.11 -4.77
C LEU A 240 15.19 2.68 -4.48
N ILE A 241 15.73 3.14 -3.37
CA ILE A 241 17.02 2.69 -2.86
C ILE A 241 16.77 1.93 -1.57
N THR A 242 17.32 0.73 -1.45
CA THR A 242 17.24 -0.10 -0.24
C THR A 242 18.59 -0.73 0.06
N GLY A 243 18.90 -0.91 1.34
CA GLY A 243 20.06 -1.61 1.83
C GLY A 243 19.69 -2.37 3.10
N LYS A 244 20.13 -3.61 3.21
CA LYS A 244 19.92 -4.43 4.40
C LYS A 244 21.14 -5.28 4.71
N VAL A 245 21.26 -5.65 5.97
CA VAL A 245 22.34 -6.45 6.51
C VAL A 245 21.79 -7.55 7.42
N ALA A 246 22.35 -8.75 7.32
CA ALA A 246 22.17 -9.84 8.27
C ALA A 246 23.51 -10.14 8.97
N LEU A 247 23.47 -10.24 10.29
CA LEU A 247 24.65 -10.36 11.16
C LEU A 247 24.78 -11.76 11.77
N TYR A 248 25.44 -12.68 11.05
CA TYR A 248 25.65 -14.07 11.43
C TYR A 248 26.91 -14.23 12.30
N GLY A 249 26.91 -13.62 13.49
CA GLY A 249 28.08 -13.58 14.37
C GLY A 249 29.24 -12.79 13.74
N ASN A 250 30.32 -13.47 13.34
CA ASN A 250 31.46 -12.85 12.68
C ASN A 250 31.29 -12.68 11.16
N ARG A 251 30.17 -13.17 10.60
CA ARG A 251 29.87 -13.10 9.17
C ARG A 251 28.75 -12.11 8.92
N THR A 252 28.85 -11.38 7.82
CA THR A 252 27.87 -10.37 7.43
C THR A 252 27.40 -10.63 6.01
N GLU A 253 26.08 -10.64 5.82
CA GLU A 253 25.44 -10.62 4.50
C GLU A 253 24.89 -9.22 4.26
N MET A 254 25.26 -8.59 3.15
CA MET A 254 24.76 -7.28 2.75
C MET A 254 24.03 -7.39 1.41
N VAL A 255 22.84 -6.79 1.35
CA VAL A 255 22.04 -6.72 0.13
C VAL A 255 21.61 -5.28 -0.07
N SER A 256 21.98 -4.71 -1.21
CA SER A 256 21.58 -3.36 -1.60
C SER A 256 20.90 -3.39 -2.96
N GLN A 257 19.91 -2.54 -3.17
CA GLN A 257 19.17 -2.45 -4.41
C GLN A 257 18.81 -0.99 -4.71
N ALA A 258 19.06 -0.58 -5.95
CA ALA A 258 18.51 0.63 -6.53
C ALA A 258 17.60 0.24 -7.69
N ARG A 259 16.30 0.55 -7.62
CA ARG A 259 15.34 0.38 -8.72
C ARG A 259 14.95 1.74 -9.27
N PHE A 260 14.87 1.84 -10.59
CA PHE A 260 14.51 3.03 -11.33
C PHE A 260 13.29 2.72 -12.19
N TYR A 261 12.18 3.36 -11.86
CA TYR A 261 10.91 3.17 -12.55
C TYR A 261 10.68 4.32 -13.52
N THR A 262 10.51 3.98 -14.79
CA THR A 262 10.04 4.90 -15.83
C THR A 262 8.69 4.41 -16.36
N LYS A 263 8.05 5.22 -17.21
CA LYS A 263 6.79 4.84 -17.88
C LYS A 263 6.92 3.56 -18.72
N TYR A 264 8.11 3.26 -19.26
CA TYR A 264 8.28 2.22 -20.28
C TYR A 264 9.07 1.00 -19.79
N VAL A 265 10.08 1.25 -18.98
CA VAL A 265 11.02 0.24 -18.50
C VAL A 265 11.32 0.44 -17.03
N GLU A 266 11.69 -0.65 -16.38
CA GLU A 266 12.26 -0.66 -15.05
C GLU A 266 13.72 -1.10 -15.16
N LEU A 267 14.61 -0.33 -14.56
CA LEU A 267 16.02 -0.65 -14.44
C LEU A 267 16.32 -0.94 -12.98
N PHE A 268 17.25 -1.84 -12.70
CA PHE A 268 17.73 -1.99 -11.35
C PHE A 268 19.20 -2.39 -11.28
N VAL A 269 19.80 -2.07 -10.15
CA VAL A 269 21.12 -2.53 -9.74
C VAL A 269 20.97 -3.19 -8.40
N ASN A 270 21.38 -4.45 -8.30
CA ASN A 270 21.44 -5.21 -7.06
C ASN A 270 22.91 -5.48 -6.72
N TYR A 271 23.27 -5.26 -5.46
CA TYR A 271 24.54 -5.67 -4.91
C TYR A 271 24.29 -6.71 -3.83
N TYR A 272 24.96 -7.85 -3.93
CA TYR A 272 24.97 -8.92 -2.96
C TYR A 272 26.39 -9.14 -2.46
N GLN A 273 26.56 -9.27 -1.15
CA GLN A 273 27.82 -9.66 -0.56
C GLN A 273 27.57 -10.58 0.63
N LEU A 274 28.32 -11.68 0.71
CA LEU A 274 28.37 -12.54 1.89
C LEU A 274 29.81 -13.05 2.03
N ASP A 275 30.43 -12.69 3.15
CA ASP A 275 31.85 -12.97 3.41
C ASP A 275 32.75 -12.41 2.28
N THR A 276 33.53 -13.28 1.61
CA THR A 276 34.41 -12.91 0.49
C THR A 276 33.70 -12.83 -0.86
N PHE A 277 32.50 -13.41 -0.99
CA PHE A 277 31.76 -13.40 -2.24
C PHE A 277 30.96 -12.12 -2.39
N SER A 278 31.00 -11.55 -3.59
CA SER A 278 30.14 -10.43 -3.98
C SER A 278 29.69 -10.56 -5.43
N GLU A 279 28.51 -10.03 -5.70
CA GLU A 279 27.96 -9.92 -7.05
C GLU A 279 27.23 -8.59 -7.23
N LEU A 280 27.45 -7.96 -8.39
CA LEU A 280 26.74 -6.76 -8.81
C LEU A 280 25.92 -7.10 -10.04
N THR A 281 24.60 -7.14 -9.90
CA THR A 281 23.67 -7.47 -10.98
C THR A 281 22.98 -6.22 -11.49
N ILE A 282 22.99 -6.04 -12.81
CA ILE A 282 22.20 -5.03 -13.52
C ILE A 282 21.01 -5.73 -14.18
N GLY A 283 19.82 -5.17 -14.01
CA GLY A 283 18.59 -5.66 -14.59
C GLY A 283 17.86 -4.61 -15.41
N ILE A 284 17.24 -5.04 -16.50
CA ILE A 284 16.28 -4.25 -17.28
C ILE A 284 15.05 -5.09 -17.55
N GLY A 285 13.87 -4.50 -17.36
CA GLY A 285 12.63 -5.20 -17.62
C GLY A 285 11.43 -4.32 -17.83
N LYS A 286 10.28 -4.98 -17.94
CA LYS A 286 9.01 -4.34 -18.21
C LYS A 286 7.88 -5.02 -17.45
N LYS A 287 7.00 -4.20 -16.90
CA LYS A 287 5.76 -4.60 -16.23
C LYS A 287 4.61 -4.65 -17.23
N PHE A 288 3.85 -5.73 -17.22
CA PHE A 288 2.67 -5.95 -18.04
C PHE A 288 1.45 -6.15 -17.14
N GLY A 289 0.50 -5.22 -17.18
CA GLY A 289 -0.76 -5.37 -16.45
C GLY A 289 -1.66 -6.43 -17.11
N TYR A 290 -2.37 -7.21 -16.31
CA TYR A 290 -3.37 -8.17 -16.81
C TYR A 290 -4.70 -8.02 -16.06
N TRP A 291 -5.77 -8.51 -16.69
CA TRP A 291 -7.13 -8.41 -16.15
C TRP A 291 -7.85 -9.75 -16.27
N LEU A 292 -8.43 -10.22 -15.18
CA LEU A 292 -9.30 -11.39 -15.15
C LEU A 292 -10.62 -11.12 -15.89
N LYS A 293 -11.25 -12.18 -16.41
CA LYS A 293 -12.48 -12.07 -17.22
C LYS A 293 -13.63 -11.40 -16.47
N SER A 294 -13.81 -11.70 -15.18
CA SER A 294 -14.81 -11.07 -14.30
C SER A 294 -14.62 -9.56 -14.17
N GLN A 295 -13.37 -9.11 -14.02
CA GLN A 295 -13.03 -7.68 -13.89
C GLN A 295 -13.26 -6.91 -15.19
N ARG A 296 -13.03 -7.55 -16.35
CA ARG A 296 -13.34 -6.96 -17.67
C ARG A 296 -14.84 -6.70 -17.86
N GLN A 297 -15.71 -7.50 -17.26
CA GLN A 297 -17.17 -7.33 -17.34
C GLN A 297 -17.66 -6.17 -16.46
N PHE A 298 -17.14 -6.05 -15.24
CA PHE A 298 -17.43 -4.93 -14.34
C PHE A 298 -17.07 -3.57 -14.98
N LYS A 299 -15.87 -3.45 -15.58
CA LYS A 299 -15.43 -2.22 -16.26
C LYS A 299 -16.30 -1.84 -17.47
N LYS A 300 -16.98 -2.80 -18.10
CA LYS A 300 -17.91 -2.54 -19.20
C LYS A 300 -19.27 -2.03 -18.72
N GLN A 301 -19.71 -2.42 -17.53
CA GLN A 301 -21.00 -2.01 -16.95
C GLN A 301 -20.95 -0.59 -16.38
N HIS A 302 -19.81 -0.15 -15.86
CA HIS A 302 -19.61 1.19 -15.27
C HIS A 302 -18.96 2.22 -16.22
N LYS A 303 -18.92 1.92 -17.52
CA LYS A 303 -18.47 2.84 -18.58
C LYS A 303 -19.63 3.57 -19.28
N LYS A 304 -20.84 3.50 -18.72
CA LYS A 304 -22.03 4.20 -19.19
C LYS A 304 -22.38 5.33 -18.24
#